data_AF-A0A442GEZ8-F1
#
_entry.id   AF-A0A442GEZ8-F1
#
_cell.length_a   1.000
_cell.length_b   1.000
_cell.length_c   1.000
_cell.angle_alpha   90.00
_cell.angle_beta   90.00
_cell.angle_gamma   90.00
#
_symmetry.space_group_name_H-M   'P 1'
#
loop_
_entity.id
_entity.type
_entity.pdbx_description
1 polymer ?
#
loop_
_entity_poly.entity_id
_entity_poly.type
_entity_poly.pdbx_seq_one_letter_code
_entity_poly.pdbx_strand_id
1 'polypeptide(L)'
;NKLAADIKGALADISLLSKDAKGAIAFALNAQGSSTAPDLSLTVDSDRLSVAAREITGLKLTATGKGDIASPAADISLTGSVNDEPLDFKASLVTRQGKRSINGLSLSLGDNKVSGDLALDDRFLPLGTVALDLPDISPLAALALEEAKGDMRGTIAFSKTGNAPDVAIRATTDSIARGDLSAKTVTIDALIANYLAAPVISGKIRADSVTSGGTVISDIDVDLTRDGDWTGFSGGATVKDIPATAEGR
;
A
#
# COMPACT_ATOMS: atom_id res chain seq x y z
N ASN A 1 -37.02 -12.25 -11.10
CA ASN A 1 -36.36 -12.73 -9.87
C ASN A 1 -35.90 -11.56 -9.03
N LYS A 2 -36.43 -11.42 -7.81
CA LYS A 2 -35.99 -10.43 -6.83
C LYS A 2 -35.32 -11.16 -5.67
N LEU A 3 -34.19 -10.65 -5.21
CA LEU A 3 -33.45 -11.09 -4.04
C LEU A 3 -33.78 -10.16 -2.86
N ALA A 4 -33.99 -10.75 -1.69
CA ALA A 4 -34.01 -10.05 -0.42
C ALA A 4 -33.37 -10.98 0.63
N ALA A 5 -32.28 -10.53 1.22
CA ALA A 5 -31.59 -11.21 2.29
C ALA A 5 -31.13 -10.19 3.34
N ASP A 6 -31.32 -10.54 4.62
CA ASP A 6 -30.84 -9.80 5.77
C ASP A 6 -30.23 -10.83 6.72
N ILE A 7 -28.92 -10.74 6.91
CA ILE A 7 -28.14 -11.68 7.71
C ILE A 7 -27.41 -10.86 8.76
N LYS A 8 -27.63 -11.19 10.02
CA LYS A 8 -26.90 -10.64 11.16
C LYS A 8 -26.27 -11.76 11.93
N GLY A 9 -25.06 -11.52 12.42
CA GLY A 9 -24.34 -12.51 13.20
C GLY A 9 -23.22 -11.87 14.00
N ALA A 10 -22.64 -12.70 14.85
CA ALA A 10 -21.44 -12.35 15.57
C ALA A 10 -20.54 -13.59 15.68
N LEU A 11 -19.24 -13.35 15.66
CA LEU A 11 -18.23 -14.33 16.02
C LEU A 11 -17.61 -13.84 17.32
N ALA A 12 -17.70 -14.65 18.38
CA ALA A 12 -17.10 -14.31 19.66
C ALA A 12 -15.56 -14.31 19.59
N ASP A 13 -14.99 -15.07 18.65
CA ASP A 13 -13.56 -15.07 18.36
C ASP A 13 -13.31 -15.39 16.87
N ILE A 14 -12.57 -14.51 16.20
CA ILE A 14 -12.17 -14.65 14.79
C ILE A 14 -10.91 -15.51 14.59
N SER A 15 -10.36 -16.08 15.66
CA SER A 15 -9.25 -17.04 15.57
C SER A 15 -9.58 -18.28 14.70
N LEU A 16 -10.87 -18.58 14.55
CA LEU A 16 -11.37 -19.61 13.64
C LEU A 16 -11.25 -19.22 12.16
N LEU A 17 -11.20 -17.93 11.85
CA LEU A 17 -11.06 -17.40 10.49
C LEU A 17 -9.59 -17.18 10.12
N SER A 18 -8.77 -16.74 11.08
CA SER A 18 -7.33 -16.52 10.90
C SER A 18 -6.60 -16.76 12.20
N LYS A 19 -5.56 -17.61 12.16
CA LYS A 19 -4.74 -17.97 13.33
C LYS A 19 -4.09 -16.77 14.02
N ASP A 20 -3.86 -15.69 13.27
CA ASP A 20 -3.19 -14.49 13.76
C ASP A 20 -4.18 -13.41 14.20
N ALA A 21 -5.49 -13.65 14.08
CA ALA A 21 -6.52 -12.72 14.47
C ALA A 21 -7.30 -13.26 15.68
N LYS A 22 -7.59 -12.41 16.66
CA LYS A 22 -8.38 -12.75 17.84
C LYS A 22 -9.33 -11.61 18.16
N GLY A 23 -10.45 -11.96 18.80
CA GLY A 23 -11.42 -11.00 19.28
C GLY A 23 -12.77 -11.16 18.59
N ALA A 24 -13.77 -10.49 19.15
CA ALA A 24 -15.14 -10.62 18.71
C ALA A 24 -15.43 -9.65 17.56
N ILE A 25 -16.24 -10.10 16.59
CA ILE A 25 -16.83 -9.22 15.58
C ILE A 25 -18.34 -9.40 15.57
N ALA A 26 -19.07 -8.31 15.32
CA ALA A 26 -20.45 -8.35 14.87
C ALA A 26 -20.47 -8.00 13.38
N PHE A 27 -21.39 -8.59 12.62
CA PHE A 27 -21.58 -8.26 11.23
C PHE A 27 -23.06 -8.22 10.85
N ALA A 28 -23.39 -7.36 9.88
CA ALA A 28 -24.67 -7.38 9.20
C ALA A 28 -24.46 -7.27 7.70
N LEU A 29 -25.07 -8.19 6.94
CA LEU A 29 -25.09 -8.24 5.50
C LEU A 29 -26.54 -8.12 5.02
N ASN A 30 -26.79 -7.19 4.11
CA ASN A 30 -28.07 -7.02 3.46
C ASN A 30 -27.89 -7.05 1.93
N ALA A 31 -28.78 -7.76 1.24
CA ALA A 31 -28.82 -7.84 -0.21
C ALA A 31 -30.26 -7.69 -0.69
N GLN A 32 -30.53 -6.75 -1.59
CA GLN A 32 -31.88 -6.44 -2.06
C GLN A 32 -31.90 -6.16 -3.58
N GLY A 33 -33.04 -6.37 -4.22
CA GLY A 33 -33.24 -5.98 -5.62
C GLY A 33 -33.11 -7.13 -6.61
N SER A 34 -32.46 -6.91 -7.77
CA SER A 34 -32.32 -7.94 -8.80
C SER A 34 -31.37 -9.05 -8.35
N SER A 35 -31.68 -10.32 -8.63
CA SER A 35 -30.77 -11.43 -8.30
C SER A 35 -29.44 -11.40 -9.09
N THR A 36 -29.38 -10.67 -10.20
CA THR A 36 -28.17 -10.55 -11.05
C THR A 36 -27.38 -9.26 -10.81
N ALA A 37 -27.96 -8.32 -10.07
CA ALA A 37 -27.36 -7.03 -9.77
C ALA A 37 -27.96 -6.45 -8.48
N PRO A 38 -27.87 -7.17 -7.35
CA PRO A 38 -28.48 -6.73 -6.11
C PRO A 38 -27.71 -5.52 -5.54
N ASP A 39 -28.43 -4.65 -4.84
CA ASP A 39 -27.82 -3.69 -3.94
C ASP A 39 -27.35 -4.46 -2.69
N LEU A 40 -26.10 -4.23 -2.30
CA LEU A 40 -25.41 -4.92 -1.22
C LEU A 40 -24.98 -3.90 -0.16
N SER A 41 -25.11 -4.27 1.11
CA SER A 41 -24.46 -3.57 2.21
C SER A 41 -23.92 -4.55 3.23
N LEU A 42 -22.70 -4.31 3.70
CA LEU A 42 -21.99 -5.06 4.72
C LEU A 42 -21.51 -4.07 5.77
N THR A 43 -21.74 -4.42 7.04
CA THR A 43 -21.14 -3.76 8.19
C THR A 43 -20.42 -4.81 9.02
N VAL A 44 -19.23 -4.48 9.50
CA VAL A 44 -18.48 -5.30 10.46
C VAL A 44 -17.95 -4.37 11.54
N ASP A 45 -18.30 -4.66 12.78
CA ASP A 45 -17.94 -3.86 13.95
C ASP A 45 -17.16 -4.72 14.95
N SER A 46 -16.19 -4.12 15.63
CA SER A 46 -15.51 -4.73 16.76
C SER A 46 -15.04 -3.68 17.76
N ASP A 47 -15.33 -3.91 19.03
CA ASP A 47 -14.81 -3.07 20.12
C ASP A 47 -13.29 -3.21 20.24
N ARG A 48 -12.78 -4.44 20.10
CA ARG A 48 -11.37 -4.78 20.27
C ARG A 48 -11.01 -6.06 19.52
N LEU A 49 -9.98 -5.97 18.67
CA LEU A 49 -9.32 -7.08 18.01
C LEU A 49 -7.83 -7.08 18.33
N SER A 50 -7.23 -8.25 18.21
CA SER A 50 -5.79 -8.42 18.11
C SER A 50 -5.48 -9.08 16.77
N VAL A 51 -4.82 -8.39 15.85
CA VAL A 51 -4.39 -8.94 14.55
C VAL A 51 -2.88 -8.91 14.47
N ALA A 52 -2.27 -10.08 14.33
CA ALA A 52 -0.82 -10.27 14.31
C ALA A 52 -0.10 -9.54 15.47
N ALA A 53 -0.62 -9.74 16.68
CA ALA A 53 -0.18 -9.10 17.93
C ALA A 53 -0.32 -7.57 17.98
N ARG A 54 -1.07 -6.95 17.07
CA ARG A 54 -1.44 -5.54 17.12
C ARG A 54 -2.86 -5.37 17.60
N GLU A 55 -3.04 -4.44 18.52
CA GLU A 55 -4.35 -4.11 19.02
C GLU A 55 -5.06 -3.18 18.04
N ILE A 56 -6.31 -3.50 17.73
CA ILE A 56 -7.22 -2.65 16.98
C ILE A 56 -8.46 -2.41 17.84
N THR A 57 -8.83 -1.16 18.08
CA THR A 57 -10.02 -0.79 18.86
C THR A 57 -11.02 0.00 18.02
N GLY A 58 -12.30 -0.12 18.37
CA GLY A 58 -13.39 0.61 17.71
C GLY A 58 -13.45 0.40 16.20
N LEU A 59 -13.11 -0.80 15.71
CA LEU A 59 -13.14 -1.12 14.30
C LEU A 59 -14.56 -1.02 13.78
N LYS A 60 -14.74 -0.28 12.69
CA LYS A 60 -15.98 -0.22 11.93
C LYS A 60 -15.67 -0.23 10.45
N LEU A 61 -16.00 -1.35 9.79
CA LEU A 61 -15.95 -1.50 8.34
C LEU A 61 -17.37 -1.40 7.79
N THR A 62 -17.54 -0.58 6.76
CA THR A 62 -18.78 -0.55 5.97
C THR A 62 -18.43 -0.67 4.50
N ALA A 63 -19.15 -1.55 3.79
CA ALA A 63 -19.07 -1.67 2.35
C ALA A 63 -20.47 -1.67 1.77
N THR A 64 -20.76 -0.77 0.83
CA THR A 64 -22.02 -0.74 0.08
C THR A 64 -21.73 -0.86 -1.39
N GLY A 65 -22.63 -1.44 -2.19
CA GLY A 65 -22.34 -1.57 -3.61
C GLY A 65 -23.40 -2.31 -4.39
N LYS A 66 -23.07 -2.60 -5.64
CA LYS A 66 -23.89 -3.35 -6.57
C LYS A 66 -23.20 -4.66 -6.95
N GLY A 67 -23.87 -5.77 -6.65
CA GLY A 67 -23.42 -7.13 -6.97
C GLY A 67 -23.56 -7.51 -8.44
N ASP A 68 -23.27 -6.57 -9.35
CA ASP A 68 -23.25 -6.80 -10.79
C ASP A 68 -21.82 -7.15 -11.20
N ILE A 69 -21.58 -8.41 -11.59
CA ILE A 69 -20.24 -8.88 -11.99
C ILE A 69 -19.73 -8.17 -13.25
N ALA A 70 -20.64 -7.78 -14.17
CA ALA A 70 -20.28 -7.08 -15.39
C ALA A 70 -19.98 -5.60 -15.13
N SER A 71 -20.67 -4.99 -14.17
CA SER A 71 -20.52 -3.58 -13.81
C SER A 71 -20.45 -3.36 -12.30
N PRO A 72 -19.41 -3.87 -11.61
CA PRO A 72 -19.33 -3.78 -10.16
C PRO A 72 -19.15 -2.33 -9.73
N ALA A 73 -19.79 -1.98 -8.62
CA ALA A 73 -19.59 -0.71 -7.96
C ALA A 73 -19.62 -0.96 -6.44
N ALA A 74 -18.72 -0.31 -5.71
CA ALA A 74 -18.69 -0.42 -4.26
C ALA A 74 -18.06 0.81 -3.62
N ASP A 75 -18.62 1.26 -2.52
CA ASP A 75 -18.02 2.22 -1.60
C ASP A 75 -17.58 1.46 -0.36
N ILE A 76 -16.32 1.64 0.04
CA ILE A 76 -15.74 1.01 1.22
C ILE A 76 -15.24 2.11 2.14
N SER A 77 -15.57 2.01 3.42
CA SER A 77 -14.91 2.78 4.46
C SER A 77 -14.59 1.92 5.67
N LEU A 78 -13.46 2.20 6.28
CA LEU A 78 -12.99 1.53 7.49
C LEU A 78 -12.50 2.60 8.45
N THR A 79 -12.95 2.55 9.71
CA THR A 79 -12.44 3.38 10.79
C THR A 79 -12.02 2.51 11.97
N GLY A 80 -11.14 3.02 12.82
CA GLY A 80 -10.77 2.39 14.08
C GLY A 80 -9.55 3.06 14.68
N SER A 81 -8.87 2.37 15.57
CA SER A 81 -7.56 2.77 16.06
C SER A 81 -6.63 1.56 16.11
N VAL A 82 -5.37 1.72 15.70
CA VAL A 82 -4.33 0.70 15.78
C VAL A 82 -3.26 1.19 16.74
N ASN A 83 -3.03 0.47 17.85
CA ASN A 83 -2.10 0.89 18.92
C ASN A 83 -2.27 2.39 19.31
N ASP A 84 -3.51 2.82 19.55
CA ASP A 84 -3.91 4.20 19.88
C ASP A 84 -3.79 5.24 18.76
N GLU A 85 -3.38 4.86 17.55
CA GLU A 85 -3.39 5.75 16.40
C GLU A 85 -4.69 5.65 15.60
N PRO A 86 -5.34 6.77 15.28
CA PRO A 86 -6.56 6.77 14.46
C PRO A 86 -6.32 6.19 13.07
N LEU A 87 -7.16 5.23 12.68
CA LEU A 87 -7.22 4.64 11.35
C LEU A 87 -8.49 5.13 10.64
N ASP A 88 -8.33 5.66 9.43
CA ASP A 88 -9.43 5.93 8.50
C ASP A 88 -9.02 5.48 7.10
N PHE A 89 -9.89 4.75 6.43
CA PHE A 89 -9.73 4.32 5.05
C PHE A 89 -11.02 4.53 4.29
N LYS A 90 -10.92 5.01 3.05
CA LYS A 90 -12.03 5.15 2.10
C LYS A 90 -11.56 4.83 0.69
N ALA A 91 -12.43 4.20 -0.09
CA ALA A 91 -12.24 3.98 -1.52
C ALA A 91 -13.58 3.66 -2.21
N SER A 92 -13.74 4.12 -3.45
CA SER A 92 -14.94 3.83 -4.25
C SER A 92 -14.57 3.14 -5.56
N LEU A 93 -14.94 1.87 -5.72
CA LEU A 93 -14.93 1.17 -7.00
C LEU A 93 -16.11 1.63 -7.85
N VAL A 94 -15.83 2.11 -9.05
CA VAL A 94 -16.85 2.57 -10.00
C VAL A 94 -16.62 1.88 -11.34
N THR A 95 -17.69 1.39 -11.97
CA THR A 95 -17.68 0.97 -13.37
C THR A 95 -18.46 1.97 -14.23
N ARG A 96 -17.82 2.55 -15.26
CA ARG A 96 -18.46 3.42 -16.25
C ARG A 96 -18.06 2.98 -17.65
N GLN A 97 -19.06 2.71 -18.51
CA GLN A 97 -18.82 2.29 -19.89
C GLN A 97 -17.86 1.09 -20.01
N GLY A 98 -17.99 0.11 -19.10
CA GLY A 98 -17.12 -1.07 -19.03
C GLY A 98 -15.74 -0.84 -18.43
N LYS A 99 -15.35 0.40 -18.14
CA LYS A 99 -14.07 0.73 -17.49
C LYS A 99 -14.25 0.82 -15.98
N ARG A 100 -13.33 0.21 -15.25
CA ARG A 100 -13.32 0.20 -13.78
C ARG A 100 -12.32 1.23 -13.26
N SER A 101 -12.66 1.88 -12.16
CA SER A 101 -11.73 2.75 -11.44
C SER A 101 -11.98 2.71 -9.94
N ILE A 102 -10.90 2.87 -9.17
CA ILE A 102 -10.92 3.17 -7.74
C ILE A 102 -10.77 4.68 -7.62
N ASN A 103 -11.81 5.34 -7.14
CA ASN A 103 -11.81 6.79 -6.93
C ASN A 103 -11.70 7.09 -5.44
N GLY A 104 -11.02 8.18 -5.11
CA GLY A 104 -10.90 8.69 -3.75
C GLY A 104 -10.26 7.69 -2.79
N LEU A 105 -9.28 6.89 -3.26
CA LEU A 105 -8.48 6.07 -2.36
C LEU A 105 -7.82 7.00 -1.35
N SER A 106 -8.09 6.76 -0.07
CA SER A 106 -7.50 7.50 1.04
C SER A 106 -7.32 6.54 2.20
N LEU A 107 -6.10 6.45 2.71
CA LEU A 107 -5.76 5.78 3.95
C LEU A 107 -5.04 6.79 4.83
N SER A 108 -5.46 6.91 6.09
CA SER A 108 -4.72 7.58 7.13
C SER A 108 -4.54 6.69 8.35
N LEU A 109 -3.32 6.69 8.89
CA LEU A 109 -2.97 6.06 10.15
C LEU A 109 -2.10 7.04 10.95
N GLY A 110 -2.68 7.60 12.00
CA GLY A 110 -2.11 8.77 12.66
C GLY A 110 -2.00 9.93 11.66
N ASP A 111 -0.82 10.55 11.58
CA ASP A 111 -0.54 11.64 10.64
C ASP A 111 -0.14 11.17 9.23
N ASN A 112 0.04 9.85 9.03
CA ASN A 112 0.39 9.29 7.74
C ASN A 112 -0.79 9.28 6.80
N LYS A 113 -0.55 9.60 5.52
CA LYS A 113 -1.56 9.59 4.48
C LYS A 113 -1.06 8.95 3.19
N VAL A 114 -1.90 8.08 2.64
CA VAL A 114 -1.78 7.52 1.30
C VAL A 114 -3.04 7.85 0.53
N SER A 115 -2.94 8.40 -0.68
CA SER A 115 -4.14 8.76 -1.46
C SER A 115 -3.95 8.70 -2.97
N GLY A 116 -5.02 8.50 -3.73
CA GLY A 116 -4.97 8.50 -5.19
C GLY A 116 -6.26 8.11 -5.88
N ASP A 117 -6.23 8.18 -7.20
CA ASP A 117 -7.26 7.65 -8.10
C ASP A 117 -6.59 6.68 -9.08
N LEU A 118 -7.19 5.51 -9.27
CA LEU A 118 -6.63 4.43 -10.08
C LEU A 118 -7.67 3.91 -11.06
N ALA A 119 -7.41 4.01 -12.37
CA ALA A 119 -8.12 3.20 -13.34
C ALA A 119 -7.65 1.73 -13.21
N LEU A 120 -8.53 0.79 -13.49
CA LEU A 120 -8.23 -0.63 -13.52
C LEU A 120 -8.44 -1.13 -14.96
N ASP A 121 -7.44 -1.81 -15.52
CA ASP A 121 -7.59 -2.45 -16.82
C ASP A 121 -8.37 -3.77 -16.73
N ASP A 122 -8.50 -4.48 -17.85
CA ASP A 122 -9.27 -5.74 -17.93
C ASP A 122 -8.70 -6.85 -17.03
N ARG A 123 -7.42 -6.75 -16.65
CA ARG A 123 -6.73 -7.64 -15.71
C ARG A 123 -6.72 -7.10 -14.27
N PHE A 124 -7.44 -6.01 -14.02
CA PHE A 124 -7.44 -5.27 -12.75
C PHE A 124 -6.08 -4.67 -12.39
N LEU A 125 -5.22 -4.42 -13.39
CA LEU A 125 -3.96 -3.71 -13.16
C LEU A 125 -4.24 -2.23 -12.93
N PRO A 126 -3.70 -1.63 -11.86
CA PRO A 126 -3.90 -0.22 -11.59
C PRO A 126 -3.13 0.63 -12.59
N LEU A 127 -3.74 1.74 -12.98
CA LEU A 127 -3.16 2.80 -13.80
C LEU A 127 -3.52 4.14 -13.14
N GLY A 128 -2.53 4.96 -12.82
CA GLY A 128 -2.75 6.20 -12.08
C GLY A 128 -1.62 6.46 -11.09
N THR A 129 -1.85 7.34 -10.13
CA THR A 129 -0.81 7.75 -9.17
C THR A 129 -1.33 7.71 -7.76
N VAL A 130 -0.51 7.17 -6.86
CA VAL A 130 -0.70 7.17 -5.42
C VAL A 130 0.31 8.14 -4.82
N ALA A 131 -0.17 9.14 -4.08
CA ALA A 131 0.63 10.05 -3.29
C ALA A 131 0.88 9.47 -1.90
N LEU A 132 2.11 9.69 -1.41
CA LEU A 132 2.59 9.29 -0.09
C LEU A 132 2.96 10.56 0.68
N ASP A 133 2.35 10.74 1.85
CA ASP A 133 2.71 11.77 2.82
C ASP A 133 2.80 11.12 4.19
N LEU A 134 3.98 10.59 4.52
CA LEU A 134 4.21 9.71 5.65
C LEU A 134 5.23 10.35 6.60
N PRO A 135 4.82 11.29 7.47
CA PRO A 135 5.74 11.95 8.40
C PRO A 135 6.33 10.99 9.45
N ASP A 136 5.69 9.83 9.69
CA ASP A 136 6.24 8.76 10.54
C ASP A 136 5.82 7.38 10.03
N ILE A 137 6.71 6.64 9.36
CA ILE A 137 6.38 5.32 8.80
C ILE A 137 6.22 4.22 9.86
N SER A 138 6.59 4.45 11.13
CA SER A 138 6.57 3.42 12.17
C SER A 138 5.23 2.70 12.34
N PRO A 139 4.08 3.38 12.33
CA PRO A 139 2.79 2.74 12.51
C PRO A 139 2.41 1.87 11.31
N LEU A 140 2.75 2.32 10.10
CA LEU A 140 2.53 1.56 8.86
C LEU A 140 3.46 0.35 8.77
N ALA A 141 4.73 0.49 9.17
CA ALA A 141 5.66 -0.63 9.25
C ALA A 141 5.18 -1.68 10.26
N ALA A 142 4.66 -1.23 11.40
CA ALA A 142 4.11 -2.11 12.42
C ALA A 142 2.92 -2.95 11.94
N LEU A 143 2.11 -2.43 11.00
CA LEU A 143 1.05 -3.18 10.30
C LEU A 143 1.61 -4.28 9.38
N ALA A 144 2.75 -4.04 8.76
CA ALA A 144 3.44 -5.00 7.91
C ALA A 144 4.30 -6.01 8.70
N LEU A 145 4.23 -5.99 10.04
CA LEU A 145 5.09 -6.78 10.93
C LEU A 145 6.58 -6.45 10.79
N GLU A 146 6.85 -5.21 10.43
CA GLU A 146 8.19 -4.66 10.29
C GLU A 146 8.47 -3.64 11.39
N GLU A 147 9.74 -3.54 11.77
CA GLU A 147 10.22 -2.44 12.60
C GLU A 147 11.00 -1.47 11.71
N ALA A 148 10.34 -0.39 11.32
CA ALA A 148 10.96 0.71 10.61
C ALA A 148 10.57 2.05 11.23
N LYS A 149 11.43 3.05 11.07
CA LYS A 149 11.25 4.41 11.59
C LYS A 149 11.67 5.43 10.54
N GLY A 150 11.14 6.64 10.65
CA GLY A 150 11.50 7.74 9.77
C GLY A 150 10.31 8.24 8.96
N ASP A 151 10.58 9.03 7.93
CA ASP A 151 9.56 9.67 7.11
C ASP A 151 9.66 9.24 5.65
N MET A 152 8.61 9.48 4.86
CA MET A 152 8.64 9.34 3.41
C MET A 152 7.57 10.22 2.77
N ARG A 153 7.96 10.98 1.74
CA ARG A 153 7.03 11.74 0.90
C ARG A 153 7.30 11.45 -0.57
N GLY A 154 6.25 11.37 -1.38
CA GLY A 154 6.45 11.06 -2.79
C GLY A 154 5.23 10.55 -3.52
N THR A 155 5.47 9.87 -4.64
CA THR A 155 4.45 9.29 -5.50
C THR A 155 4.87 7.94 -6.05
N ILE A 156 3.89 7.04 -6.17
CA ILE A 156 3.99 5.80 -6.92
C ILE A 156 3.04 5.90 -8.12
N ALA A 157 3.58 5.91 -9.34
CA ALA A 157 2.81 6.00 -10.56
C ALA A 157 2.77 4.65 -11.27
N PHE A 158 1.58 4.12 -11.46
CA PHE A 158 1.33 2.89 -12.20
C PHE A 158 0.96 3.21 -13.65
N SER A 159 1.62 2.55 -14.58
CA SER A 159 1.42 2.73 -16.01
C SER A 159 1.59 1.40 -16.75
N LYS A 160 1.45 1.43 -18.07
CA LYS A 160 1.76 0.28 -18.91
C LYS A 160 2.37 0.69 -20.24
N THR A 161 3.36 -0.08 -20.67
CA THR A 161 3.92 -0.01 -22.03
C THR A 161 3.43 -1.23 -22.79
N GLY A 162 2.44 -1.04 -23.67
CA GLY A 162 1.72 -2.16 -24.28
C GLY A 162 0.97 -2.98 -23.22
N ASN A 163 1.39 -4.24 -23.03
CA ASN A 163 0.83 -5.14 -22.00
C ASN A 163 1.74 -5.32 -20.78
N ALA A 164 2.92 -4.70 -20.77
CA ALA A 164 3.85 -4.76 -19.64
C ALA A 164 3.50 -3.66 -18.64
N PRO A 165 3.17 -4.00 -17.37
CA PRO A 165 2.86 -3.01 -16.37
C PRO A 165 4.16 -2.46 -15.75
N ASP A 166 4.23 -1.14 -15.67
CA ASP A 166 5.39 -0.41 -15.18
C ASP A 166 5.00 0.40 -13.95
N VAL A 167 5.92 0.55 -12.99
CA VAL A 167 5.72 1.39 -11.82
C VAL A 167 6.89 2.35 -11.65
N ALA A 168 6.60 3.65 -11.57
CA ALA A 168 7.58 4.68 -11.28
C ALA A 168 7.43 5.16 -9.83
N ILE A 169 8.54 5.26 -9.12
CA ILE A 169 8.62 5.70 -7.72
C ILE A 169 9.45 6.97 -7.69
N ARG A 170 8.85 8.04 -7.17
CA ARG A 170 9.57 9.28 -6.83
C ARG A 170 9.34 9.57 -5.37
N ALA A 171 10.39 9.48 -4.56
CA ALA A 171 10.25 9.63 -3.12
C ALA A 171 11.46 10.31 -2.50
N THR A 172 11.22 11.01 -1.41
CA THR A 172 12.23 11.62 -0.55
C THR A 172 11.97 11.22 0.89
N THR A 173 13.03 11.09 1.67
CA THR A 173 12.97 10.87 3.11
C THR A 173 14.12 11.64 3.79
N ASP A 174 13.82 12.34 4.87
CA ASP A 174 14.84 13.01 5.68
C ASP A 174 15.65 11.97 6.46
N SER A 175 14.97 10.93 6.98
CA SER A 175 15.63 9.74 7.50
C SER A 175 14.74 8.51 7.44
N ILE A 176 15.36 7.34 7.25
CA ILE A 176 14.69 6.05 7.34
C ILE A 176 15.60 5.04 8.03
N ALA A 177 15.05 4.18 8.87
CA ALA A 177 15.78 3.13 9.56
C ALA A 177 14.98 1.84 9.64
N ARG A 178 15.66 0.69 9.49
CA ARG A 178 15.12 -0.66 9.68
C ARG A 178 16.23 -1.57 10.21
N GLY A 179 16.08 -2.05 11.43
CA GLY A 179 17.13 -2.79 12.13
C GLY A 179 18.42 -1.98 12.22
N ASP A 180 19.55 -2.58 11.81
CA ASP A 180 20.88 -1.94 11.84
C ASP A 180 21.17 -1.03 10.64
N LEU A 181 20.22 -0.93 9.70
CA LEU A 181 20.32 -0.08 8.51
C LEU A 181 19.60 1.23 8.76
N SER A 182 20.28 2.35 8.54
CA SER A 182 19.65 3.68 8.48
C SER A 182 20.21 4.50 7.33
N ALA A 183 19.39 5.38 6.79
CA ALA A 183 19.77 6.30 5.72
C ALA A 183 19.23 7.70 6.04
N LYS A 184 19.95 8.73 5.56
CA LYS A 184 19.58 10.14 5.72
C LYS A 184 19.52 10.83 4.37
N THR A 185 18.58 11.76 4.24
CA THR A 185 18.37 12.59 3.05
C THR A 185 18.35 11.74 1.78
N VAL A 186 17.47 10.76 1.71
CA VAL A 186 17.39 9.87 0.54
C VAL A 186 16.48 10.49 -0.51
N THR A 187 16.91 10.45 -1.76
CA THR A 187 16.09 10.74 -2.94
C THR A 187 16.05 9.51 -3.83
N ILE A 188 14.86 9.11 -4.25
CA ILE A 188 14.60 7.99 -5.17
C ILE A 188 13.84 8.54 -6.37
N ASP A 189 14.35 8.29 -7.57
CA ASP A 189 13.61 8.42 -8.82
C ASP A 189 13.88 7.15 -9.62
N ALA A 190 12.94 6.20 -9.59
CA ALA A 190 13.11 4.87 -10.16
C ALA A 190 11.91 4.46 -11.01
N LEU A 191 12.17 3.74 -12.10
CA LEU A 191 11.19 3.06 -12.93
C LEU A 191 11.46 1.56 -12.89
N ILE A 192 10.46 0.79 -12.46
CA ILE A 192 10.46 -0.66 -12.46
C ILE A 192 9.56 -1.11 -13.61
N ALA A 193 10.17 -1.60 -14.68
CA ALA A 193 9.47 -2.08 -15.85
C ALA A 193 8.98 -3.52 -15.66
N ASN A 194 7.81 -3.85 -16.21
CA ASN A 194 7.23 -5.20 -16.21
C ASN A 194 7.25 -5.91 -14.85
N TYR A 195 6.82 -5.22 -13.79
CA TYR A 195 6.98 -5.64 -12.39
C TYR A 195 6.27 -6.96 -12.00
N LEU A 196 5.42 -7.51 -12.87
CA LEU A 196 4.71 -8.78 -12.64
C LEU A 196 5.36 -10.01 -13.28
N ALA A 197 6.34 -9.85 -14.17
CA ALA A 197 6.92 -10.98 -14.90
C ALA A 197 8.45 -10.97 -14.86
N ALA A 198 9.08 -9.88 -15.27
CA ALA A 198 10.53 -9.74 -15.31
C ALA A 198 10.88 -8.29 -14.90
N PRO A 199 10.91 -7.99 -13.58
CA PRO A 199 11.15 -6.64 -13.10
C PRO A 199 12.57 -6.19 -13.45
N VAL A 200 12.69 -5.07 -14.15
CA VAL A 200 13.96 -4.41 -14.43
C VAL A 200 13.88 -2.95 -14.00
N ILE A 201 14.89 -2.49 -13.26
CA ILE A 201 14.89 -1.18 -12.63
C ILE A 201 15.80 -0.23 -13.42
N SER A 202 15.40 1.02 -13.53
CA SER A 202 16.23 2.12 -14.01
C SER A 202 15.94 3.37 -13.20
N GLY A 203 16.87 4.33 -13.17
CA GLY A 203 16.69 5.59 -12.45
C GLY A 203 17.90 5.96 -11.61
N LYS A 204 17.68 6.72 -10.53
CA LYS A 204 18.73 7.24 -9.67
C LYS A 204 18.33 7.20 -8.21
N ILE A 205 19.28 6.81 -7.37
CA ILE A 205 19.14 6.80 -5.91
C ILE A 205 20.29 7.61 -5.34
N ARG A 206 19.96 8.55 -4.44
CA ARG A 206 20.95 9.34 -3.72
C ARG A 206 20.66 9.29 -2.22
N ALA A 207 21.70 9.34 -1.40
CA ALA A 207 21.58 9.51 0.04
C ALA A 207 22.80 10.25 0.59
N ASP A 208 22.59 11.19 1.51
CA ASP A 208 23.70 11.87 2.17
C ASP A 208 24.54 10.88 2.98
N SER A 209 23.86 9.94 3.66
CA SER A 209 24.54 8.84 4.34
C SER A 209 23.67 7.60 4.46
N VAL A 210 24.33 6.45 4.49
CA VAL A 210 23.80 5.17 4.91
C VAL A 210 24.70 4.60 6.00
N THR A 211 24.10 4.20 7.10
CA THR A 211 24.79 3.49 8.18
C THR A 211 24.30 2.04 8.20
N SER A 212 25.23 1.10 8.19
CA SER A 212 24.95 -0.33 8.35
C SER A 212 25.83 -0.88 9.48
N GLY A 213 25.20 -1.21 10.61
CA GLY A 213 25.91 -1.54 11.84
C GLY A 213 26.80 -0.37 12.30
N GLY A 214 28.12 -0.59 12.37
CA GLY A 214 29.09 0.46 12.72
C GLY A 214 29.71 1.21 11.53
N THR A 215 29.32 0.88 10.29
CA THR A 215 29.93 1.47 9.09
C THR A 215 29.05 2.59 8.55
N VAL A 216 29.63 3.78 8.42
CA VAL A 216 28.99 4.93 7.77
C VAL A 216 29.56 5.07 6.36
N ILE A 217 28.65 5.21 5.41
CA ILE A 217 28.89 5.46 3.99
C ILE A 217 28.22 6.81 3.68
N SER A 218 28.94 7.76 3.10
CA SER A 218 28.40 9.08 2.75
C SER A 218 28.42 9.32 1.24
N ASP A 219 27.75 10.39 0.81
CA ASP A 219 27.78 10.90 -0.57
C ASP A 219 27.38 9.83 -1.61
N ILE A 220 26.31 9.10 -1.31
CA ILE A 220 25.86 7.98 -2.12
C ILE A 220 25.13 8.54 -3.34
N ASP A 221 25.61 8.18 -4.52
CA ASP A 221 24.97 8.49 -5.80
C ASP A 221 25.07 7.26 -6.70
N VAL A 222 23.92 6.63 -6.97
CA VAL A 222 23.80 5.40 -7.75
C VAL A 222 22.82 5.61 -8.89
N ASP A 223 23.30 5.41 -10.10
CA ASP A 223 22.50 5.31 -11.32
C ASP A 223 22.18 3.83 -11.60
N LEU A 224 20.90 3.56 -11.86
CA LEU A 224 20.37 2.26 -12.24
C LEU A 224 20.00 2.32 -13.72
N THR A 225 20.41 1.30 -14.48
CA THR A 225 20.15 1.23 -15.92
C THR A 225 19.50 -0.10 -16.28
N ARG A 226 18.64 -0.05 -17.29
CA ARG A 226 18.11 -1.27 -17.87
C ARG A 226 19.10 -1.84 -18.88
N ASP A 227 19.64 -3.01 -18.59
CA ASP A 227 20.55 -3.75 -19.46
C ASP A 227 19.88 -5.06 -19.92
N GLY A 228 19.02 -4.94 -20.93
CA GLY A 228 18.16 -6.03 -21.39
C GLY A 228 17.16 -6.46 -20.31
N ASP A 229 17.37 -7.67 -19.79
CA ASP A 229 16.58 -8.30 -18.72
C ASP A 229 17.22 -8.10 -17.33
N TRP A 230 18.36 -7.41 -17.25
CA TRP A 230 19.08 -7.15 -16.00
C TRP A 230 19.02 -5.68 -15.60
N THR A 231 19.19 -5.42 -14.30
CA THR A 231 19.36 -4.07 -13.76
C THR A 231 20.86 -3.82 -13.61
N GLY A 232 21.43 -3.02 -14.50
CA GLY A 232 22.77 -2.49 -14.32
C GLY A 232 22.80 -1.41 -13.23
N PHE A 233 23.94 -1.26 -12.57
CA PHE A 233 24.17 -0.13 -11.67
C PHE A 233 25.56 0.46 -11.90
N SER A 234 25.67 1.76 -11.73
CA SER A 234 26.95 2.46 -11.60
C SER A 234 26.81 3.56 -10.56
N GLY A 235 27.87 3.83 -9.80
CA GLY A 235 27.75 4.83 -8.75
C GLY A 235 28.99 4.98 -7.91
N GLY A 236 28.92 5.95 -7.01
CA GLY A 236 29.96 6.27 -6.06
C GLY A 236 29.41 6.44 -4.65
N ALA A 237 30.32 6.30 -3.69
CA ALA A 237 30.12 6.66 -2.30
C ALA A 237 31.47 6.91 -1.62
N THR A 238 31.45 7.57 -0.47
CA THR A 238 32.62 7.76 0.38
C THR A 238 32.53 6.82 1.58
N VAL A 239 33.56 5.98 1.78
CA VAL A 239 33.63 5.05 2.92
C VAL A 239 34.87 5.39 3.74
N LYS A 240 34.67 5.85 4.99
CA LYS A 240 35.79 6.30 5.85
C LYS A 240 36.72 7.29 5.15
N ASP A 241 36.13 8.32 4.53
CA ASP A 241 36.83 9.36 3.77
C ASP A 241 37.58 8.88 2.50
N ILE A 242 37.31 7.64 2.06
CA ILE A 242 37.87 7.08 0.83
C ILE A 242 36.76 7.01 -0.23
N PRO A 243 36.86 7.78 -1.33
CA PRO A 243 35.94 7.64 -2.45
C PRO A 243 36.04 6.24 -3.07
N ALA A 244 34.90 5.62 -3.27
CA ALA A 244 34.76 4.32 -3.91
C ALA A 244 33.74 4.44 -5.05
N THR A 245 34.00 3.73 -6.15
CA THR A 245 33.07 3.60 -7.26
C THR A 245 32.81 2.14 -7.55
N ALA A 246 31.60 1.81 -7.97
CA ALA A 246 31.24 0.46 -8.39
C ALA A 246 30.38 0.53 -9.65
N GLU A 247 30.53 -0.47 -10.51
CA GLU A 247 29.68 -0.69 -11.68
C GLU A 247 29.44 -2.20 -11.82
N GLY A 248 28.24 -2.58 -12.22
CA GLY A 248 27.86 -3.98 -12.35
C GLY A 248 26.46 -4.20 -12.90
N ARG A 249 26.01 -5.44 -12.76
CA ARG A 249 24.70 -5.98 -13.16
C ARG A 249 24.15 -6.85 -12.04
#